data_AF-A0A2V6NS03-F1
#
_entry.id   AF-A0A2V6NS03-F1
#
_cell.length_a   1.000
_cell.length_b   1.000
_cell.length_c   1.000
_cell.angle_alpha   90.00
_cell.angle_beta   90.00
_cell.angle_gamma   90.00
#
_symmetry.space_group_name_H-M   'P 1'
#
loop_
_entity.id
_entity.type
_entity.pdbx_description
1 polymer ?
#
loop_
_entity_poly.entity_id
_entity_poly.type
_entity_poly.pdbx_seq_one_letter_code
_entity_poly.pdbx_strand_id
1 'polypeptide(L)'
;MHIFQKVALCASGWIASIGLLVGPAVGQDRLLPELPQASSPVALVAASNPVTGKSEFRYRGSNTPPVIRVQPGSILNVEYKNELAAQSKEDCFGHPCMQMTNLHFHGLHVSPNAPQDDVLDMMASTGETLHYSVQVPPQQPPGLYWYHT
;
A
#
# COMPACT_ATOMS: atom_id res chain seq x y z
N MET A 1 -81.57 -32.46 2.97
CA MET A 1 -82.10 -31.76 1.78
C MET A 1 -80.98 -30.86 1.26
N HIS A 2 -80.26 -31.33 0.24
CA HIS A 2 -79.13 -30.62 -0.38
C HIS A 2 -79.64 -29.64 -1.43
N ILE A 3 -79.18 -28.39 -1.39
CA ILE A 3 -79.27 -27.48 -2.54
C ILE A 3 -77.90 -26.82 -2.74
N PHE A 4 -77.35 -27.07 -3.92
CA PHE A 4 -76.13 -26.48 -4.47
C PHE A 4 -76.38 -25.02 -4.88
N GLN A 5 -75.39 -24.15 -4.69
CA GLN A 5 -75.35 -22.86 -5.37
C GLN A 5 -73.99 -22.68 -6.06
N LYS A 6 -74.05 -22.41 -7.36
CA LYS A 6 -72.93 -22.32 -8.32
C LYS A 6 -72.06 -21.10 -8.04
N VAL A 7 -70.75 -21.30 -8.11
CA VAL A 7 -69.72 -20.25 -8.08
C VAL A 7 -69.63 -19.60 -9.46
N ALA A 8 -69.67 -18.26 -9.50
CA ALA A 8 -69.29 -17.47 -10.68
C ALA A 8 -67.84 -16.99 -10.49
N LEU A 9 -66.95 -17.37 -11.41
CA LEU A 9 -65.59 -16.82 -11.48
C LEU A 9 -65.63 -15.49 -12.24
N CYS A 10 -65.22 -14.40 -11.57
CA CYS A 10 -64.73 -13.20 -12.23
C CYS A 10 -63.23 -13.10 -11.98
N ALA A 11 -62.41 -13.31 -13.02
CA ALA A 11 -60.98 -13.03 -12.96
C ALA A 11 -60.76 -11.59 -13.43
N SER A 12 -60.51 -10.68 -12.48
CA SER A 12 -60.02 -9.33 -12.77
C SER A 12 -58.49 -9.36 -12.86
N GLY A 13 -57.94 -9.13 -14.05
CA GLY A 13 -56.51 -9.00 -14.26
C GLY A 13 -55.97 -7.69 -13.68
N TRP A 14 -54.87 -7.78 -12.92
CA TRP A 14 -54.10 -6.62 -12.48
C TRP A 14 -52.86 -6.49 -13.36
N ILE A 15 -52.74 -5.38 -14.09
CA ILE A 15 -51.51 -5.00 -14.79
C ILE A 15 -50.62 -4.29 -13.78
N ALA A 16 -49.49 -4.90 -13.41
CA ALA A 16 -48.48 -4.24 -12.60
C ALA A 16 -47.55 -3.44 -13.53
N SER A 17 -47.67 -2.11 -13.50
CA SER A 17 -46.69 -1.23 -14.14
C SER A 17 -45.45 -1.12 -13.24
N ILE A 18 -44.34 -1.71 -13.67
CA ILE A 18 -43.03 -1.51 -13.03
C ILE A 18 -42.49 -0.16 -13.49
N GLY A 19 -42.53 0.84 -12.61
CA GLY A 19 -41.83 2.10 -12.83
C GLY A 19 -40.34 1.94 -12.49
N LEU A 20 -39.45 2.09 -13.47
CA LEU A 20 -38.02 2.28 -13.20
C LEU A 20 -37.81 3.69 -12.65
N LEU A 21 -37.51 3.80 -11.35
CA LEU A 21 -36.93 5.01 -10.78
C LEU A 21 -35.42 4.99 -11.01
N VAL A 22 -34.95 5.73 -12.02
CA VAL A 22 -33.53 6.05 -12.18
C VAL A 22 -33.24 7.25 -11.27
N GLY A 23 -32.72 6.98 -10.07
CA GLY A 23 -32.13 8.02 -9.23
C GLY A 23 -30.74 8.42 -9.76
N PRO A 24 -30.35 9.70 -9.71
CA PRO A 24 -28.99 10.08 -10.06
C PRO A 24 -28.01 9.41 -9.10
N ALA A 25 -26.98 8.78 -9.63
CA ALA A 25 -25.84 8.31 -8.84
C ALA A 25 -25.13 9.55 -8.28
N VAL A 26 -25.41 9.90 -7.02
CA VAL A 26 -24.61 10.87 -6.30
C VAL A 26 -23.33 10.16 -5.89
N GLY A 27 -22.27 10.34 -6.69
CA GLY A 27 -20.92 9.97 -6.29
C GLY A 27 -20.59 10.73 -5.01
N GLN A 28 -20.25 10.01 -3.93
CA GLN A 28 -19.67 10.66 -2.77
C GLN A 28 -18.30 11.18 -3.20
N ASP A 29 -18.19 12.50 -3.36
CA ASP A 29 -16.93 13.20 -3.60
C ASP A 29 -16.08 13.16 -2.31
N ARG A 30 -15.65 11.95 -1.93
CA ARG A 30 -14.68 11.75 -0.87
C ARG A 30 -13.31 12.00 -1.48
N LEU A 31 -12.82 13.23 -1.35
CA LEU A 31 -11.41 13.53 -1.54
C LEU A 31 -10.61 12.53 -0.68
N LEU A 32 -9.79 11.71 -1.35
CA LEU A 32 -8.86 10.82 -0.65
C LEU A 32 -7.87 11.70 0.11
N PRO A 33 -7.50 11.33 1.35
CA PRO A 33 -6.51 12.07 2.10
C PRO A 33 -5.18 12.06 1.32
N GLU A 34 -4.53 13.22 1.26
CA GLU A 34 -3.20 13.32 0.66
C GLU A 34 -2.18 12.59 1.54
N LEU A 35 -1.36 11.74 0.93
CA LEU A 35 -0.28 11.06 1.63
C LEU A 35 0.81 12.06 2.03
N PRO A 36 1.52 11.83 3.15
CA PRO A 36 2.67 12.66 3.51
C PRO A 36 3.67 12.68 2.35
N GLN A 37 4.31 13.82 2.11
CA GLN A 37 5.33 13.96 1.09
C GLN A 37 6.70 14.20 1.74
N ALA A 38 7.76 13.72 1.09
CA ALA A 38 9.13 13.94 1.52
C ALA A 38 10.05 14.27 0.34
N SER A 39 11.19 14.88 0.64
CA SER A 39 12.32 15.10 -0.28
C SER A 39 13.61 14.71 0.41
N SER A 40 14.70 14.53 -0.34
CA SER A 40 16.03 14.23 0.19
C SER A 40 16.52 15.34 1.15
N PRO A 41 17.12 15.01 2.32
CA PRO A 41 17.23 13.69 2.92
C PRO A 41 15.92 13.23 3.60
N VAL A 42 15.66 11.92 3.60
CA VAL A 42 14.47 11.31 4.23
C VAL A 42 14.86 10.18 5.17
N ALA A 43 14.22 10.10 6.34
CA ALA A 43 14.35 8.99 7.27
C ALA A 43 13.12 8.08 7.19
N LEU A 44 13.34 6.78 6.98
CA LEU A 44 12.32 5.74 6.96
C LEU A 44 12.65 4.68 8.00
N VAL A 45 11.62 4.18 8.69
CA VAL A 45 11.78 3.12 9.67
C VAL A 45 10.95 1.92 9.21
N ALA A 46 11.55 0.75 9.04
CA ALA A 46 10.77 -0.49 9.00
C ALA A 46 10.44 -0.90 10.43
N ALA A 47 9.18 -1.15 10.73
CA ALA A 47 8.72 -1.52 12.07
C ALA A 47 7.70 -2.65 12.00
N SER A 48 7.60 -3.45 13.05
CA SER A 48 6.54 -4.44 13.17
C SER A 48 5.33 -3.81 13.85
N ASN A 49 4.16 -3.93 13.22
CA ASN A 49 2.91 -3.54 13.82
C ASN A 49 2.71 -4.35 15.14
N PRO A 50 2.50 -3.69 16.30
CA PRO A 50 2.51 -4.39 17.58
C PRO A 50 1.35 -5.39 17.72
N VAL A 51 0.22 -5.13 17.05
CA VAL A 51 -0.98 -5.97 17.11
C VAL A 51 -0.86 -7.11 16.11
N THR A 52 -0.66 -6.80 14.83
CA THR A 52 -0.71 -7.81 13.75
C THR A 52 0.62 -8.53 13.55
N GLY A 53 1.74 -7.95 13.99
CA GLY A 53 3.08 -8.46 13.73
C GLY A 53 3.61 -8.20 12.32
N LYS A 54 2.78 -7.65 11.42
CA LYS A 54 3.17 -7.37 10.04
C LYS A 54 4.18 -6.23 9.95
N SER A 55 5.07 -6.34 8.99
CA SER A 55 6.02 -5.27 8.67
C SER A 55 5.31 -4.06 8.06
N GLU A 56 5.67 -2.86 8.49
CA GLU A 56 5.16 -1.58 8.00
C GLU A 56 6.27 -0.52 7.96
N PHE A 57 6.15 0.46 7.07
CA PHE A 57 7.02 1.63 7.09
C PHE A 57 6.45 2.72 7.99
N ARG A 58 7.31 3.34 8.78
CA ARG A 58 7.00 4.51 9.60
C ARG A 58 7.80 5.72 9.13
N TYR A 59 7.13 6.86 9.15
CA TYR A 59 7.68 8.16 8.80
C TYR A 59 7.21 9.21 9.79
N ARG A 60 8.17 9.94 10.38
CA ARG A 60 7.92 10.95 11.43
C ARG A 60 7.00 10.43 12.55
N GLY A 61 7.21 9.17 12.95
CA GLY A 61 6.44 8.50 14.00
C GLY A 61 5.09 7.91 13.57
N SER A 62 4.58 8.25 12.38
CA SER A 62 3.33 7.73 11.82
C SER A 62 3.57 6.46 10.99
N ASN A 63 2.61 5.54 10.97
CA ASN A 63 2.62 4.31 10.15
C ASN A 63 2.17 4.56 8.70
N THR A 64 2.15 5.83 8.27
CA THR A 64 1.87 6.21 6.88
C THR A 64 3.19 6.61 6.20
N PRO A 65 3.74 5.78 5.30
CA PRO A 65 4.94 6.12 4.55
C PRO A 65 4.72 7.32 3.61
N PRO A 66 5.76 8.11 3.31
CA PRO A 66 5.64 9.28 2.46
C PRO A 66 5.77 8.91 0.98
N VAL A 67 5.15 9.73 0.14
CA VAL A 67 5.54 9.85 -1.27
C VAL A 67 6.83 10.67 -1.33
N ILE A 68 7.94 10.04 -1.69
CA ILE A 68 9.22 10.73 -1.85
C ILE A 68 9.27 11.37 -3.24
N ARG A 69 9.38 12.69 -3.30
CA ARG A 69 9.57 13.42 -4.55
C ARG A 69 11.05 13.54 -4.87
N VAL A 70 11.42 13.08 -6.07
CA VAL A 70 12.80 13.06 -6.55
C VAL A 70 12.86 13.71 -7.93
N GLN A 71 13.91 14.47 -8.19
CA GLN A 71 14.18 15.04 -9.52
C GLN A 71 15.21 14.18 -10.26
N PRO A 72 15.04 13.91 -11.57
CA PRO A 72 16.11 13.32 -12.38
C PRO A 72 17.41 14.11 -12.26
N GLY A 73 18.54 13.41 -12.15
CA GLY A 73 19.88 14.02 -11.98
C GLY A 73 20.24 14.41 -10.54
N SER A 74 19.36 14.15 -9.56
CA SER A 74 19.62 14.42 -8.15
C SER A 74 20.09 13.18 -7.39
N ILE A 75 20.59 13.41 -6.16
CA ILE A 75 20.92 12.34 -5.21
C ILE A 75 19.82 12.25 -4.15
N LEU A 76 19.18 11.08 -4.07
CA LEU A 76 18.25 10.74 -3.00
C LEU A 76 19.02 10.12 -1.84
N ASN A 77 19.07 10.82 -0.71
CA ASN A 77 19.64 10.32 0.53
C ASN A 77 18.53 9.75 1.42
N VAL A 78 18.66 8.50 1.82
CA VAL A 78 17.72 7.83 2.73
C VAL A 78 18.46 7.28 3.93
N GLU A 79 18.02 7.65 5.12
CA GLU A 79 18.34 6.94 6.36
C GLU A 79 17.27 5.88 6.59
N TYR A 80 17.64 4.61 6.43
CA TYR A 80 16.73 3.48 6.60
C TYR A 80 17.06 2.74 7.88
N LYS A 81 16.18 2.81 8.87
CA LYS A 81 16.35 2.12 10.15
C LYS A 81 15.47 0.89 10.20
N ASN A 82 16.07 -0.26 10.51
CA ASN A 82 15.33 -1.48 10.77
C ASN A 82 14.96 -1.56 12.26
N GLU A 83 13.69 -1.36 12.59
CA GLU A 83 13.10 -1.58 13.92
C GLU A 83 12.07 -2.72 13.88
N LEU A 84 12.17 -3.64 12.91
CA LEU A 84 11.37 -4.87 12.92
C LEU A 84 11.63 -5.65 14.22
N ALA A 85 10.59 -6.29 14.75
CA ALA A 85 10.71 -7.13 15.94
C ALA A 85 11.78 -8.21 15.72
N ALA A 86 12.58 -8.53 16.74
CA ALA A 86 13.66 -9.51 16.63
C ALA A 86 13.21 -10.90 16.14
N GLN A 87 11.95 -11.26 16.39
CA GLN A 87 11.31 -12.45 15.84
C GLN A 87 10.06 -12.04 15.08
N SER A 88 9.95 -12.49 13.82
CA SER A 88 8.74 -12.26 13.03
C SER A 88 7.58 -13.09 13.57
N LYS A 89 6.37 -12.53 13.50
CA LYS A 89 5.12 -13.28 13.70
C LYS A 89 4.59 -13.85 12.37
N GLU A 90 5.24 -13.52 11.27
CA GLU A 90 4.89 -14.00 9.93
C GLU A 90 5.59 -15.34 9.67
N ASP A 91 4.90 -16.26 9.00
CA ASP A 91 5.44 -17.55 8.58
C ASP A 91 6.06 -17.42 7.18
N CYS A 92 7.33 -17.75 7.08
CA CYS A 92 8.06 -17.92 5.85
C CYS A 92 8.54 -19.36 5.75
N PHE A 93 7.76 -20.19 5.05
CA PHE A 93 8.07 -21.59 4.79
C PHE A 93 8.20 -22.46 6.06
N GLY A 94 7.25 -22.34 6.99
CA GLY A 94 7.22 -23.14 8.21
C GLY A 94 8.15 -22.66 9.32
N HIS A 95 8.74 -21.48 9.16
CA HIS A 95 9.60 -20.82 10.13
C HIS A 95 9.27 -19.31 10.20
N PRO A 96 9.58 -18.63 11.31
CA PRO A 96 9.49 -17.18 11.36
C PRO A 96 10.29 -16.54 10.22
N CYS A 97 9.69 -15.54 9.55
CA CYS A 97 10.40 -14.78 8.54
C CYS A 97 11.67 -14.12 9.08
N MET A 98 12.70 -14.03 8.22
CA MET A 98 13.90 -13.27 8.52
C MET A 98 13.55 -11.78 8.64
N GLN A 99 14.09 -11.12 9.66
CA GLN A 99 13.84 -9.71 9.95
C GLN A 99 14.99 -8.81 9.48
N MET A 100 15.92 -9.41 8.75
CA MET A 100 16.97 -8.75 7.98
C MET A 100 16.32 -8.14 6.74
N THR A 101 16.44 -6.82 6.56
CA THR A 101 15.77 -6.08 5.49
C THR A 101 16.62 -4.92 4.95
N ASN A 102 16.30 -4.49 3.73
CA ASN A 102 16.87 -3.35 3.03
C ASN A 102 15.77 -2.63 2.22
N LEU A 103 16.13 -1.66 1.39
CA LEU A 103 15.24 -1.00 0.44
C LEU A 103 15.61 -1.38 -0.98
N HIS A 104 14.59 -1.71 -1.78
CA HIS A 104 14.65 -1.76 -3.23
C HIS A 104 13.91 -0.57 -3.86
N PHE A 105 14.50 0.07 -4.86
CA PHE A 105 13.92 1.23 -5.56
C PHE A 105 13.27 0.84 -6.90
N HIS A 106 12.13 0.16 -6.82
CA HIS A 106 11.48 -0.45 -7.99
C HIS A 106 11.12 0.56 -9.09
N GLY A 107 11.76 0.37 -10.24
CA GLY A 107 11.56 1.13 -11.47
C GLY A 107 12.48 2.35 -11.64
N LEU A 108 13.31 2.68 -10.63
CA LEU A 108 14.42 3.59 -10.82
C LEU A 108 15.59 2.88 -11.51
N HIS A 109 16.26 3.58 -12.42
CA HIS A 109 17.41 3.05 -13.15
C HIS A 109 18.71 3.36 -12.40
N VAL A 110 18.91 2.72 -11.25
CA VAL A 110 19.97 3.06 -10.28
C VAL A 110 21.03 1.95 -10.17
N SER A 111 22.16 2.27 -9.56
CA SER A 111 23.25 1.29 -9.39
C SER A 111 22.83 0.17 -8.43
N PRO A 112 23.13 -1.11 -8.74
CA PRO A 112 22.92 -2.22 -7.82
C PRO A 112 24.03 -2.35 -6.77
N ASN A 113 25.04 -1.47 -6.79
CA ASN A 113 26.14 -1.48 -5.83
C ASN A 113 25.90 -0.50 -4.68
N ALA A 114 26.39 -0.83 -3.49
CA ALA A 114 26.37 0.06 -2.35
C ALA A 114 27.02 1.45 -2.66
N PRO A 115 26.51 2.54 -2.07
CA PRO A 115 25.39 2.65 -1.13
C PRO A 115 24.04 2.92 -1.83
N GLN A 116 23.74 2.27 -2.97
CA GLN A 116 22.51 2.47 -3.74
C GLN A 116 21.57 1.25 -3.61
N ASP A 117 21.08 0.71 -4.71
CA ASP A 117 20.08 -0.38 -4.74
C ASP A 117 20.73 -1.77 -4.60
N ASP A 118 21.67 -1.89 -3.66
CA ASP A 118 22.37 -3.14 -3.38
C ASP A 118 21.51 -4.05 -2.51
N VAL A 119 20.64 -4.80 -3.16
CA VAL A 119 19.68 -5.67 -2.49
C VAL A 119 20.30 -6.96 -1.93
N LEU A 120 21.58 -7.23 -2.24
CA LEU A 120 22.26 -8.47 -1.85
C LEU A 120 23.15 -8.26 -0.62
N ASP A 121 24.01 -7.25 -0.67
CA ASP A 121 25.07 -7.06 0.33
C ASP A 121 24.71 -5.95 1.34
N MET A 122 23.92 -4.94 0.96
CA MET A 122 23.41 -3.97 1.93
C MET A 122 22.19 -4.54 2.64
N MET A 123 22.39 -4.87 3.91
CA MET A 123 21.36 -5.49 4.73
C MET A 123 21.45 -4.90 6.15
N ALA A 124 20.33 -4.41 6.71
CA ALA A 124 20.24 -4.06 8.14
C ALA A 124 19.56 -5.16 8.96
N SER A 125 20.24 -5.61 10.01
CA SER A 125 19.66 -6.41 11.08
C SER A 125 18.76 -5.53 11.96
N THR A 126 17.94 -6.15 12.82
CA THR A 126 17.13 -5.41 13.78
C THR A 126 18.00 -4.46 14.62
N GLY A 127 17.65 -3.17 14.64
CA GLY A 127 18.35 -2.10 15.32
C GLY A 127 19.37 -1.36 14.46
N GLU A 128 19.75 -1.90 13.31
CA GLU A 128 20.75 -1.31 12.41
C GLU A 128 20.13 -0.26 11.49
N THR A 129 21.00 0.61 10.95
CA THR A 129 20.63 1.68 10.02
C THR A 129 21.48 1.59 8.77
N LEU A 130 20.84 1.59 7.60
CA LEU A 130 21.48 1.76 6.30
C LEU A 130 21.41 3.21 5.87
N HIS A 131 22.48 3.71 5.25
CA HIS A 131 22.54 5.04 4.67
C HIS A 131 22.66 4.91 3.15
N TYR A 132 21.57 5.21 2.45
CA TYR A 132 21.51 5.19 0.99
C TYR A 132 21.92 6.55 0.41
N SER A 133 22.66 6.54 -0.69
CA SER A 133 22.96 7.70 -1.52
C SER A 133 22.70 7.34 -3.00
N VAL A 134 21.42 7.33 -3.37
CA VAL A 134 20.93 6.87 -4.66
C VAL A 134 21.08 7.96 -5.71
N GLN A 135 21.88 7.71 -6.75
CA GLN A 135 22.04 8.64 -7.86
C GLN A 135 20.96 8.38 -8.90
N VAL A 136 19.96 9.26 -8.98
CA VAL A 136 18.90 9.13 -9.98
C VAL A 136 19.39 9.72 -11.30
N PRO A 137 19.45 8.95 -12.40
CA PRO A 137 19.97 9.46 -13.67
C PRO A 137 19.17 10.66 -14.18
N PRO A 138 19.80 11.63 -14.87
CA PRO A 138 19.08 12.73 -15.50
C PRO A 138 18.13 12.28 -16.61
N GLN A 139 18.32 11.09 -17.18
CA GLN A 139 17.43 10.48 -18.17
C GLN A 139 16.30 9.63 -17.56
N GLN A 140 16.18 9.56 -16.23
CA GLN A 140 15.07 8.85 -15.58
C GLN A 140 13.74 9.45 -16.08
N PRO A 141 12.84 8.65 -16.67
CA PRO A 141 11.54 9.15 -17.10
C PRO A 141 10.72 9.68 -15.90
N PRO A 142 9.94 10.76 -16.06
CA PRO A 142 8.99 11.16 -15.04
C PRO A 142 7.91 10.06 -14.88
N GLY A 143 7.58 9.71 -13.65
CA GLY A 143 6.62 8.64 -13.40
C GLY A 143 6.40 8.36 -11.93
N LEU A 144 5.49 7.41 -11.68
CA LEU A 144 5.28 6.84 -10.35
C LEU A 144 6.13 5.57 -10.23
N TYR A 145 7.00 5.58 -9.24
CA TYR A 145 7.83 4.45 -8.83
C TYR A 145 7.52 4.11 -7.37
N TRP A 146 8.10 3.05 -6.86
CA TRP A 146 7.85 2.60 -5.50
C TRP A 146 9.11 2.08 -4.84
N TYR A 147 9.09 2.05 -3.51
CA TYR A 147 10.13 1.46 -2.71
C TYR A 147 9.51 0.41 -1.79
N HIS A 148 10.25 -0.65 -1.55
CA HIS A 148 9.82 -1.73 -0.67
C HIS A 148 11.03 -2.47 -0.10
N THR A 149 10.75 -3.36 0.83
CA THR A 149 11.69 -4.36 1.34
C THR A 149 11.51 -5.70 0.65
#